data_AF-A0A6I4J422-F1
#
_entry.id   AF-A0A6I4J422-F1
#
_cell.length_a   1.000
_cell.length_b   1.000
_cell.length_c   1.000
_cell.angle_alpha   90.00
_cell.angle_beta   90.00
_cell.angle_gamma   90.00
#
_symmetry.space_group_name_H-M   'P 1'
#
loop_
_entity.id
_entity.type
_entity.pdbx_description
1 polymer ?
#
loop_
_entity_poly.entity_id
_entity_poly.type
_entity_poly.pdbx_seq_one_letter_code
_entity_poly.pdbx_strand_id
1 'polypeptide(L)'
;MADANRPSPSARVGARIRIKPAHQQEVEALFAEAGVQSLYKEMRSDGNVSYWFGKDQIDELRSTGVVERIPLEFWAHYAVVGCPTTH
;
A
#
# COMPACT_ATOMS: atom_id res chain seq x y z
N MET A 1 -20.71 -9.04 -10.48
CA MET A 1 -20.72 -7.86 -9.58
C MET A 1 -19.34 -7.23 -9.70
N ALA A 2 -19.24 -6.09 -10.38
CA ALA A 2 -17.96 -5.46 -10.67
C ALA A 2 -17.45 -4.75 -9.40
N ASP A 3 -16.23 -5.10 -8.98
CA ASP A 3 -15.46 -4.48 -7.90
C ASP A 3 -15.42 -2.95 -8.08
N ALA A 4 -16.31 -2.24 -7.37
CA ALA A 4 -16.40 -0.77 -7.35
C ALA A 4 -15.20 -0.09 -6.65
N ASN A 5 -14.11 -0.83 -6.44
CA ASN A 5 -13.01 -0.47 -5.55
C ASN A 5 -11.63 -0.69 -6.22
N ARG A 6 -11.61 -1.08 -7.50
CA ARG A 6 -10.36 -1.12 -8.26
C ARG A 6 -9.95 0.32 -8.60
N PRO A 7 -8.68 0.72 -8.41
CA PRO A 7 -8.21 2.02 -8.87
C PRO A 7 -8.54 2.17 -10.35
N SER A 8 -9.09 3.34 -10.72
CA SER A 8 -9.30 3.72 -12.12
C SER A 8 -8.01 3.45 -12.90
N PRO A 9 -8.07 2.99 -14.17
CA PRO A 9 -6.86 2.73 -14.97
C PRO A 9 -5.95 3.97 -15.12
N SER A 10 -6.46 5.16 -14.80
CA SER A 10 -5.73 6.43 -14.73
C SER A 10 -4.88 6.61 -13.46
N ALA A 11 -5.17 5.91 -12.36
CA ALA A 11 -4.38 5.94 -11.15
C ALA A 11 -3.16 5.03 -11.34
N ARG A 12 -2.01 5.66 -11.61
CA ARG A 12 -0.73 4.96 -11.79
C ARG A 12 -0.30 4.37 -10.43
N VAL A 13 -0.81 3.19 -10.10
CA VAL A 13 -0.36 2.43 -8.93
C VAL A 13 1.14 2.14 -9.07
N GLY A 14 1.91 2.47 -8.04
CA GLY A 14 3.33 2.19 -7.94
C GLY A 14 3.67 1.13 -6.90
N ALA A 15 2.94 1.08 -5.79
CA ALA A 15 3.18 0.10 -4.73
C ALA A 15 1.89 -0.39 -4.08
N ARG A 16 1.98 -1.60 -3.54
CA ARG A 16 0.95 -2.19 -2.70
C ARG A 16 1.59 -2.81 -1.46
N ILE A 17 1.14 -2.38 -0.30
CA ILE A 17 1.53 -2.92 1.00
C ILE A 17 0.34 -3.69 1.55
N ARG A 18 0.52 -5.00 1.83
CA ARG A 18 -0.52 -5.83 2.42
C ARG A 18 -0.18 -6.17 3.87
N ILE A 19 -1.11 -5.88 4.75
CA ILE A 19 -0.97 -5.95 6.21
C ILE A 19 -2.02 -6.89 6.78
N LYS A 20 -1.64 -7.64 7.82
CA LYS A 20 -2.58 -8.46 8.60
C LYS A 20 -3.54 -7.54 9.37
N PRO A 21 -4.83 -7.87 9.47
CA PRO A 21 -5.83 -6.99 10.07
C PRO A 21 -5.53 -6.62 11.53
N ALA A 22 -4.91 -7.52 12.28
CA ALA A 22 -4.53 -7.30 13.67
C ALA A 22 -3.60 -6.09 13.89
N HIS A 23 -2.80 -5.74 12.87
CA HIS A 23 -1.80 -4.67 12.93
C HIS A 23 -2.16 -3.46 12.07
N GLN A 24 -3.40 -3.42 11.56
CA GLN A 24 -3.86 -2.36 10.68
C GLN A 24 -3.71 -0.97 11.33
N GLN A 25 -4.15 -0.82 12.58
CA GLN A 25 -4.11 0.46 13.29
C GLN A 25 -2.67 0.95 13.52
N GLU A 26 -1.77 0.03 13.85
CA GLU A 26 -0.35 0.34 14.07
C GLU A 26 0.32 0.83 12.78
N VAL A 27 0.04 0.17 11.65
CA VAL A 27 0.58 0.58 10.36
C VAL A 27 -0.04 1.90 9.87
N GLU A 28 -1.32 2.14 10.13
CA GLU A 28 -1.97 3.43 9.83
C GLU A 28 -1.37 4.57 10.65
N ALA A 29 -1.00 4.31 11.91
CA ALA A 29 -0.27 5.28 12.72
C ALA A 29 1.12 5.58 12.14
N LEU A 30 1.86 4.56 11.70
CA LEU A 30 3.15 4.75 11.02
C LEU A 30 3.02 5.59 9.75
N PHE A 31 1.99 5.35 8.93
CA PHE A 31 1.72 6.16 7.74
C PHE A 31 1.41 7.61 8.10
N ALA A 32 0.56 7.84 9.12
CA ALA A 32 0.22 9.19 9.58
C ALA A 32 1.43 9.95 10.15
N GLU A 33 2.27 9.28 10.95
CA GLU A 33 3.52 9.84 11.46
C GLU A 33 4.49 10.22 10.34
N ALA A 34 4.55 9.40 9.30
CA ALA A 34 5.38 9.64 8.13
C ALA A 34 4.79 10.68 7.16
N GLY A 35 3.56 11.16 7.40
CA GLY A 35 2.86 12.07 6.50
C GLY A 35 2.39 11.42 5.19
N VAL A 36 2.41 10.09 5.11
CA VAL A 36 2.07 9.35 3.89
C VAL A 36 0.60 8.94 3.92
N GLN A 37 -0.11 9.18 2.83
CA GLN A 37 -1.49 8.73 2.66
C GLN A 37 -1.62 7.77 1.48
N SER A 38 -2.20 6.58 1.71
CA SER A 38 -2.52 5.64 0.62
C SER A 38 -3.61 6.21 -0.28
N LEU A 39 -3.49 6.02 -1.59
CA LEU A 39 -4.53 6.37 -2.57
C LEU A 39 -5.80 5.55 -2.36
N TYR A 40 -5.63 4.28 -2.02
CA TYR A 40 -6.74 3.35 -1.89
C TYR A 40 -6.45 2.30 -0.82
N LYS A 41 -7.49 1.95 -0.05
CA LYS A 41 -7.48 0.93 0.99
C LYS A 41 -8.53 -0.13 0.67
N GLU A 42 -8.08 -1.37 0.56
CA GLU A 42 -8.92 -2.54 0.26
C GLU A 42 -8.98 -3.46 1.48
N MET A 43 -10.18 -3.70 2.02
CA MET A 43 -10.42 -4.84 2.91
C MET A 43 -10.70 -6.06 2.05
N ARG A 44 -9.82 -7.06 2.08
CA ARG A 44 -9.92 -8.24 1.23
C ARG A 44 -10.76 -9.34 1.88
N SER A 45 -11.23 -10.27 1.06
CA SER A 45 -12.01 -11.43 1.51
C SER A 45 -11.22 -12.43 2.37
N ASP A 46 -9.88 -12.39 2.31
CA ASP A 46 -8.98 -13.16 3.19
C ASP A 46 -8.73 -12.48 4.54
N GLY A 47 -9.43 -11.37 4.83
CA GLY A 47 -9.31 -10.59 6.06
C GLY A 47 -8.12 -9.63 6.09
N ASN A 48 -7.23 -9.66 5.09
CA ASN A 48 -6.08 -8.77 5.04
C ASN A 48 -6.43 -7.39 4.46
N VAL A 49 -5.62 -6.41 4.80
CA VAL A 49 -5.79 -5.02 4.34
C VAL A 49 -4.71 -4.70 3.32
N SER A 50 -5.09 -4.19 2.16
CA SER A 50 -4.14 -3.73 1.14
C SER A 50 -4.19 -2.21 0.99
N TYR A 51 -3.04 -1.58 1.18
CA TYR A 51 -2.81 -0.16 0.95
C TYR A 51 -2.13 0.02 -0.39
N TRP A 52 -2.71 0.86 -1.23
CA TRP A 52 -2.23 1.12 -2.58
C TRP A 52 -1.70 2.54 -2.65
N PHE A 53 -0.52 2.68 -3.24
CA PHE A 53 0.20 3.96 -3.35
C PHE A 53 0.49 4.26 -4.82
N GLY A 54 0.46 5.54 -5.15
CA GLY A 54 0.78 6.05 -6.48
C GLY A 54 2.26 5.89 -6.81
N LYS A 55 2.61 5.91 -8.09
CA LYS A 55 4.02 5.95 -8.54
C LYS A 55 4.74 7.20 -8.07
N ASP A 56 4.03 8.31 -8.04
CA ASP A 56 4.42 9.60 -7.51
C ASP A 56 4.70 9.57 -6.00
N GLN A 57 4.11 8.63 -5.26
CA GLN A 57 4.34 8.46 -3.82
C GLN A 57 5.49 7.51 -3.50
N ILE A 58 6.13 6.87 -4.49
CA ILE A 58 7.17 5.86 -4.23
C ILE A 58 8.43 6.48 -3.66
N ASP A 59 8.84 7.64 -4.18
CA ASP A 59 10.01 8.35 -3.69
C ASP A 59 9.78 8.88 -2.27
N GLU A 60 8.55 9.31 -1.96
CA GLU A 60 8.13 9.73 -0.61
C GLU A 60 8.07 8.56 0.38
N LEU A 61 7.50 7.43 -0.01
CA LEU A 61 7.52 6.19 0.78
C LEU A 61 8.94 5.73 1.10
N ARG A 62 9.86 5.89 0.13
CA ARG A 62 11.26 5.53 0.30
C ARG A 62 11.98 6.54 1.19
N SER A 63 11.76 7.84 1.00
CA SER A 63 12.45 8.89 1.77
C SER A 63 12.03 8.92 3.23
N THR A 64 10.76 8.58 3.52
CA THR A 64 10.24 8.49 4.89
C THR A 64 10.71 7.23 5.63
N GLY A 65 11.18 6.21 4.92
CA GLY A 65 11.55 4.91 5.50
C GLY A 65 10.39 4.19 6.19
N VAL A 66 9.14 4.63 5.98
CA VAL A 66 7.97 4.10 6.70
C VAL A 66 7.79 2.61 6.46
N VAL A 67 8.11 2.16 5.24
CA VAL A 67 8.02 0.75 4.85
C VAL A 67 9.01 -0.11 5.65
N GLU A 68 10.21 0.38 5.91
CA GLU A 68 11.25 -0.32 6.67
C GLU A 68 10.93 -0.36 8.17
N ARG A 69 10.13 0.60 8.66
CA ARG A 69 9.66 0.67 10.05
C ARG A 69 8.55 -0.34 10.35
N ILE A 70 7.89 -0.92 9.35
CA ILE A 70 6.81 -1.90 9.57
C ILE A 70 7.44 -3.26 9.93
N PRO A 71 7.22 -3.79 11.15
CA PRO A 71 7.73 -5.10 11.56
C PRO A 71 7.28 -6.21 10.61
N LEU A 72 8.19 -7.10 10.20
CA LEU A 72 7.92 -8.20 9.26
C LEU A 72 6.72 -9.07 9.66
N GLU A 73 6.44 -9.19 10.95
CA GLU A 73 5.30 -9.95 11.47
C GLU A 73 3.93 -9.35 11.09
N PHE A 74 3.87 -8.04 10.81
CA PHE A 74 2.66 -7.33 10.39
C PHE A 74 2.36 -7.56 8.90
N TRP A 75 3.38 -7.96 8.13
CA TRP A 75 3.27 -8.15 6.70
C TRP A 75 2.47 -9.40 6.37
N ALA A 76 1.52 -9.23 5.47
CA ALA A 76 0.88 -10.33 4.76
C ALA A 76 1.49 -10.51 3.36
N HIS A 77 1.90 -9.43 2.68
CA HIS A 77 2.64 -9.48 1.40
C HIS A 77 3.16 -8.09 0.98
N TYR A 78 4.35 -8.00 0.36
CA TYR A 78 4.84 -6.77 -0.30
C TYR A 78 4.84 -6.93 -1.81
N ALA A 79 4.40 -5.91 -2.56
CA ALA A 79 4.73 -5.80 -3.98
C ALA A 79 4.89 -4.33 -4.38
N VAL A 80 6.08 -3.96 -4.84
CA VAL A 80 6.25 -2.76 -5.68
C VAL A 80 5.79 -3.13 -7.07
N VAL A 81 4.72 -2.49 -7.55
CA VAL A 81 4.24 -2.69 -8.92
C VAL A 81 5.01 -1.72 -9.81
N GLY A 82 6.24 -2.10 -10.13
CA GLY A 82 7.00 -1.48 -11.21
C GLY A 82 6.26 -1.68 -12.53
N CYS A 83 6.20 -0.64 -13.36
CA CYS A 83 5.65 -0.76 -14.71
C CYS A 83 6.41 -1.88 -15.45
N PRO A 84 5.75 -2.83 -16.13
CA PRO A 84 6.41 -3.44 -17.27
C PRO A 84 6.64 -2.31 -18.27
N THR A 85 7.88 -1.84 -18.36
CA THR A 85 8.33 -1.11 -19.55
C THR A 85 8.39 -2.16 -20.66
N THR A 86 7.29 -2.32 -21.38
CA THR A 86 7.35 -2.86 -22.74
C THR A 86 8.08 -1.83 -23.58
N HIS A 87 9.39 -2.02 -23.71
CA HIS A 87 10.16 -1.49 -24.84
C HIS A 87 9.71 -2.19 -26.12
#